data_AF-A0A8J3J3P2-F1
#
_entry.id   AF-A0A8J3J3P2-F1
#
_cell.length_a   1.000
_cell.length_b   1.000
_cell.length_c   1.000
_cell.angle_alpha   90.00
_cell.angle_beta   90.00
_cell.angle_gamma   90.00
#
_symmetry.space_group_name_H-M   'P 1'
#
loop_
_entity.id
_entity.type
_entity.pdbx_description
1 polymer ?
#
loop_
_entity_poly.entity_id
_entity_poly.type
_entity_poly.pdbx_seq_one_letter_code
_entity_poly.pdbx_strand_id
1 'polypeptide(L)'
;MTTVDVRWIDARRRLPADGDCVLAAVTGRYPDGEEFWLVLPMHFRRVHPVEETGAVVENRFVDADRVVRAPLGGTTDEQVTHWAELPVLPGTDRREILGPGVPAALATALATD
;
A
#
# COMPACT_ATOMS: atom_id res chain seq x y z
N MET A 1 11.65 -25.28 -7.98
CA MET A 1 10.67 -24.17 -7.92
C MET A 1 10.41 -23.92 -6.44
N THR A 2 10.70 -22.71 -5.96
CA THR A 2 10.45 -22.35 -4.56
C THR A 2 9.12 -21.61 -4.50
N THR A 3 8.17 -22.14 -3.73
CA THR A 3 6.89 -21.48 -3.46
C THR A 3 7.02 -20.66 -2.17
N VAL A 4 6.46 -19.45 -2.15
CA VAL A 4 6.36 -18.62 -0.94
C VAL A 4 4.90 -18.52 -0.57
N ASP A 5 4.56 -18.88 0.67
CA ASP A 5 3.21 -18.72 1.20
C ASP A 5 2.96 -17.26 1.57
N VAL A 6 1.88 -16.69 1.04
CA VAL A 6 1.48 -15.30 1.31
C VAL A 6 0.26 -15.30 2.21
N ARG A 7 0.37 -14.61 3.35
CA ARG A 7 -0.74 -14.43 4.28
C ARG A 7 -1.47 -13.13 4.01
N TRP A 8 -2.71 -13.24 3.55
CA TRP A 8 -3.62 -12.11 3.38
C TRP A 8 -4.34 -11.77 4.69
N ILE A 9 -4.41 -10.48 4.98
CA ILE A 9 -5.00 -9.91 6.20
C ILE A 9 -6.13 -8.98 5.76
N ASP A 10 -7.34 -9.22 6.27
CA ASP A 10 -8.50 -8.34 6.04
C ASP A 10 -8.20 -6.94 6.58
N ALA A 11 -8.27 -5.93 5.70
CA ALA A 11 -7.93 -4.55 6.01
C ALA A 11 -8.86 -3.92 7.06
N ARG A 12 -10.06 -4.48 7.26
CA ARG A 12 -11.00 -4.06 8.33
C ARG A 12 -10.60 -4.59 9.70
N ARG A 13 -9.83 -5.69 9.74
CA ARG A 13 -9.41 -6.34 10.99
C ARG A 13 -8.09 -5.78 11.50
N ARG A 14 -7.16 -5.52 10.59
CA ARG A 14 -5.82 -5.01 10.93
C ARG A 14 -5.25 -4.23 9.76
N LEU A 15 -4.69 -3.08 10.06
CA LEU A 15 -3.95 -2.25 9.09
C LEU A 15 -2.44 -2.49 9.21
N PRO A 16 -1.65 -2.18 8.17
CA PRO A 16 -0.19 -2.18 8.24
C PRO A 16 0.35 -1.15 9.25
N ALA A 17 1.65 -1.20 9.56
CA ALA A 17 2.31 -0.11 10.27
C ALA A 17 2.49 1.09 9.33
N ASP A 18 2.60 2.28 9.92
CA ASP A 18 2.83 3.51 9.15
C ASP A 18 4.17 3.42 8.41
N GLY A 19 4.17 3.69 7.11
CA GLY A 19 5.32 3.57 6.24
C GLY A 19 5.55 2.17 5.64
N ASP A 20 4.78 1.16 6.03
CA ASP A 20 4.95 -0.20 5.47
C ASP A 20 4.64 -0.25 3.97
N CYS A 21 5.50 -0.94 3.22
CA CYS A 21 5.19 -1.39 1.87
C CYS A 21 4.54 -2.79 1.91
N VAL A 22 3.39 -2.93 1.24
CA VAL A 22 2.55 -4.13 1.25
C VAL A 22 2.10 -4.50 -0.16
N LEU A 23 1.68 -5.75 -0.34
CA LEU A 23 0.80 -6.12 -1.45
C LEU A 23 -0.64 -5.92 -1.00
N ALA A 24 -1.44 -5.17 -1.77
CA ALA A 24 -2.82 -4.87 -1.45
C ALA A 24 -3.76 -5.45 -2.52
N ALA A 25 -4.82 -6.13 -2.08
CA ALA A 25 -5.92 -6.59 -2.93
C ALA A 25 -7.00 -5.51 -2.99
N VAL A 26 -7.12 -4.88 -4.17
CA VAL A 26 -7.99 -3.74 -4.43
C VAL A 26 -9.21 -4.18 -5.23
N THR A 27 -10.39 -3.71 -4.84
CA THR A 27 -11.61 -3.84 -5.65
C THR A 27 -11.77 -2.65 -6.58
N GLY A 28 -12.28 -2.89 -7.79
CA GLY A 28 -12.72 -1.85 -8.69
C GLY A 28 -13.85 -2.32 -9.59
N ARG A 29 -14.31 -1.44 -10.48
CA ARG A 29 -15.34 -1.72 -11.47
C ARG A 29 -14.92 -1.24 -12.84
N TYR A 30 -15.13 -2.08 -13.84
CA TYR A 30 -15.03 -1.65 -15.24
C TYR A 30 -16.20 -0.73 -15.61
N PRO A 31 -16.10 0.04 -16.72
CA PRO A 31 -17.17 0.95 -17.14
C PRO A 31 -18.54 0.28 -17.40
N ASP A 32 -18.55 -1.02 -17.70
CA ASP A 32 -19.77 -1.82 -17.86
C ASP A 32 -20.35 -2.35 -16.53
N GLY A 33 -19.68 -2.08 -15.41
CA GLY A 33 -20.09 -2.45 -14.07
C GLY A 33 -19.53 -3.79 -13.58
N GLU A 34 -18.76 -4.53 -14.38
CA GLU A 34 -18.11 -5.76 -13.92
C GLU A 34 -17.09 -5.48 -12.80
N GLU A 35 -17.18 -6.23 -11.71
CA GLU A 35 -16.29 -6.11 -10.56
C GLU A 35 -14.99 -6.88 -10.77
N PHE A 36 -13.86 -6.27 -10.38
CA PHE A 36 -12.56 -6.92 -10.47
C PHE A 36 -11.75 -6.78 -9.18
N TRP A 37 -10.71 -7.61 -9.09
CA TRP A 37 -9.65 -7.50 -8.09
C TRP A 37 -8.29 -7.32 -8.74
N LEU A 38 -7.49 -6.39 -8.24
CA LEU A 38 -6.09 -6.23 -8.59
C LEU A 38 -5.22 -6.38 -7.35
N VAL A 39 -4.04 -7.00 -7.51
CA VAL A 39 -3.00 -7.03 -6.49
C VAL A 39 -1.93 -6.02 -6.86
N LEU A 40 -1.76 -5.00 -6.03
CA LEU A 40 -0.86 -3.89 -6.27
C LEU A 40 0.13 -3.71 -5.11
N PRO A 41 1.41 -3.44 -5.39
CA PRO A 41 2.32 -2.96 -4.36
C PRO A 41 1.92 -1.53 -3.95
N MET A 42 1.78 -1.31 -2.65
CA MET A 42 1.35 -0.03 -2.08
C MET A 42 2.13 0.28 -0.82
N HIS A 43 2.27 1.55 -0.48
CA HIS A 43 2.73 1.95 0.85
C HIS A 43 1.56 2.45 1.68
N PHE A 44 1.56 2.14 2.97
CA PHE A 44 0.52 2.54 3.90
C PHE A 44 0.94 3.78 4.69
N ARG A 45 0.03 4.75 4.78
CA ARG A 45 0.17 5.93 5.64
C ARG A 45 -1.01 6.01 6.60
N ARG A 46 -0.72 6.12 7.90
CA ARG A 46 -1.74 6.34 8.93
C ARG A 46 -2.32 7.74 8.83
N VAL A 47 -1.49 8.73 8.53
CA VAL A 47 -1.88 10.13 8.32
C VAL A 47 -1.41 10.55 6.94
N HIS A 48 -2.33 10.98 6.10
CA HIS A 48 -2.04 11.44 4.74
C HIS A 48 -2.66 12.82 4.52
N PRO A 49 -1.83 13.87 4.35
CA PRO A 49 -2.31 15.19 3.99
C PRO A 49 -2.72 15.21 2.52
N VAL A 50 -3.92 15.72 2.23
CA VAL A 50 -4.39 15.97 0.87
C VAL A 50 -3.93 17.38 0.49
N GLU A 51 -2.88 17.49 -0.31
CA GLU A 51 -2.25 18.78 -0.65
C GLU A 51 -3.23 19.76 -1.27
N GLU A 52 -4.17 19.29 -2.11
CA GLU A 52 -5.11 20.14 -2.83
C GLU A 52 -6.20 20.74 -1.94
N THR A 53 -6.52 20.09 -0.82
CA THR A 53 -7.65 20.49 0.05
C THR A 53 -7.22 20.88 1.45
N GLY A 54 -5.98 20.57 1.85
CA GLY A 54 -5.51 20.68 3.22
C GLY A 54 -6.16 19.69 4.19
N ALA A 55 -7.06 18.82 3.71
CA ALA A 55 -7.71 17.82 4.54
C ALA A 55 -6.69 16.76 4.96
N VAL A 56 -6.77 16.32 6.21
CA VAL A 56 -6.01 15.16 6.68
C VAL A 56 -6.92 13.94 6.58
N VAL A 57 -6.50 12.96 5.79
CA VAL A 57 -7.18 11.68 5.67
C VAL A 57 -6.36 10.58 6.33
N GLU A 58 -7.03 9.72 7.08
CA GLU A 58 -6.36 8.66 7.85
C GLU A 58 -6.39 7.31 7.14
N ASN A 59 -5.41 6.46 7.41
CA ASN A 59 -5.36 5.07 6.96
C ASN A 59 -5.50 4.93 5.45
N ARG A 60 -4.46 5.31 4.71
CA ARG A 60 -4.44 5.32 3.24
C ARG A 60 -3.38 4.38 2.68
N PHE A 61 -3.75 3.70 1.61
CA PHE A 61 -2.83 2.95 0.76
C PHE A 61 -2.57 3.75 -0.50
N VAL A 62 -1.30 3.89 -0.88
CA VAL A 62 -0.88 4.71 -2.01
C VAL A 62 0.00 3.84 -2.92
N ASP A 63 -0.38 3.74 -4.20
CA ASP A 63 0.42 3.02 -5.19
C ASP A 63 1.51 3.91 -5.83
N ALA A 64 2.27 3.32 -6.75
CA ALA A 64 3.35 3.99 -7.47
C ALA A 64 2.86 5.14 -8.37
N ASP A 65 1.60 5.07 -8.84
CA ASP A 65 0.95 6.10 -9.65
C ASP A 65 0.30 7.19 -8.77
N ARG A 66 0.53 7.14 -7.45
CA ARG A 66 0.00 8.05 -6.42
C ARG A 66 -1.52 7.98 -6.25
N VAL A 67 -2.16 6.90 -6.68
CA VAL A 67 -3.59 6.71 -6.45
C VAL A 67 -3.82 6.29 -4.99
N VAL A 68 -4.61 7.09 -4.29
CA VAL A 68 -4.91 6.95 -2.86
C VAL A 68 -6.18 6.12 -2.66
N ARG A 69 -6.09 5.04 -1.88
CA ARG A 69 -7.21 4.13 -1.60
C ARG A 69 -7.43 3.95 -0.10
N ALA A 70 -8.69 3.90 0.29
CA ALA A 70 -9.11 3.58 1.64
C ALA A 70 -9.24 2.05 1.84
N PRO A 71 -9.18 1.56 3.09
CA PRO A 71 -9.63 0.22 3.42
C PRO A 71 -11.08 -0.01 3.00
N LEU A 72 -11.46 -1.27 2.82
CA LEU A 72 -12.84 -1.68 2.54
C LEU A 72 -13.81 -1.10 3.58
N GLY A 73 -14.88 -0.46 3.10
CA GLY A 73 -15.82 0.33 3.89
C GLY A 73 -15.44 1.81 4.01
N GLY A 74 -14.37 2.24 3.36
CA GLY A 74 -13.92 3.63 3.29
C GLY A 74 -14.65 4.45 2.23
N THR A 75 -14.06 5.60 1.89
CA THR A 75 -14.70 6.64 1.06
C THR A 75 -14.19 6.71 -0.38
N THR A 76 -13.26 5.85 -0.78
CA THR A 76 -12.71 5.81 -2.14
C THR A 76 -13.50 4.85 -3.01
N ASP A 77 -13.56 5.11 -4.31
CA ASP A 77 -14.26 4.26 -5.29
C ASP A 77 -13.63 2.87 -5.36
N GLU A 78 -12.30 2.82 -5.43
CA GLU A 78 -11.51 1.60 -5.29
C GLU A 78 -11.06 1.43 -3.84
N GLN A 79 -11.17 0.22 -3.29
CA GLN A 79 -10.93 -0.03 -1.87
C GLN A 79 -10.02 -1.23 -1.65
N VAL A 80 -9.19 -1.15 -0.61
CA VAL A 80 -8.31 -2.25 -0.22
C VAL A 80 -9.06 -3.22 0.69
N THR A 81 -9.30 -4.43 0.19
CA THR A 81 -9.99 -5.49 0.94
C THR A 81 -9.05 -6.24 1.88
N HIS A 82 -7.86 -6.56 1.38
CA HIS A 82 -6.85 -7.32 2.09
C HIS A 82 -5.47 -6.77 1.76
N TRP A 83 -4.52 -6.99 2.66
CA TRP A 83 -3.12 -6.75 2.40
C TRP A 83 -2.27 -7.94 2.87
N ALA A 84 -1.08 -8.05 2.31
CA ALA A 84 -0.07 -9.00 2.70
C ALA A 84 1.27 -8.30 2.82
N GLU A 85 2.11 -8.76 3.74
CA GLU A 85 3.49 -8.30 3.80
C GLU A 85 4.24 -8.68 2.51
N LEU A 86 5.17 -7.83 2.06
CA LEU A 86 5.96 -8.13 0.87
C LEU A 86 6.77 -9.42 1.06
N PRO A 87 6.82 -10.30 0.03
CA PRO A 87 7.67 -11.48 0.06
C PRO A 87 9.14 -11.04 0.14
N VAL A 88 9.92 -11.85 0.85
CA VAL A 88 11.36 -11.67 1.01
C VAL A 88 12.11 -12.34 -0.15
N LEU A 89 13.32 -11.86 -0.43
CA LEU A 89 14.16 -12.52 -1.43
C LEU A 89 14.47 -13.98 -0.99
N PRO A 90 14.61 -14.92 -1.92
CA PRO A 90 14.96 -16.30 -1.57
C PRO A 90 16.25 -16.35 -0.71
N GLY A 91 16.19 -17.04 0.43
CA GLY A 91 17.33 -17.22 1.32
C GLY A 91 17.51 -16.14 2.40
N THR A 92 16.57 -15.20 2.54
CA THR A 92 16.56 -14.19 3.61
C THR A 92 15.14 -14.01 4.18
N ASP A 93 15.05 -13.51 5.41
CA ASP A 93 13.82 -13.03 6.05
C ASP A 93 13.75 -11.49 6.07
N ARG A 94 14.73 -10.82 5.46
CA ARG A 94 14.83 -9.36 5.42
C ARG A 94 14.27 -8.77 4.14
N ARG A 95 13.67 -7.59 4.29
CA ARG A 95 13.29 -6.70 3.22
C ARG A 95 14.37 -5.62 3.13
N GLU A 96 15.12 -5.60 2.03
CA GLU A 96 16.22 -4.65 1.85
C GLU A 96 15.87 -3.69 0.71
N ILE A 97 15.92 -2.38 0.99
CA ILE A 97 15.85 -1.33 -0.03
C ILE A 97 17.29 -0.94 -0.35
N LEU A 98 17.77 -1.35 -1.52
CA LEU A 98 19.16 -1.20 -1.94
C LEU A 98 19.27 -0.26 -3.14
N GLY A 99 20.37 0.47 -3.21
CA GLY A 99 20.72 1.29 -4.37
C GLY A 99 21.39 2.61 -4.01
N PRO A 100 22.24 3.15 -4.89
CA PRO A 100 23.00 4.38 -4.62
C PRO A 100 22.09 5.61 -4.41
N GLY A 101 20.87 5.58 -4.96
CA GLY A 101 19.88 6.64 -4.78
C GLY A 101 19.04 6.52 -3.49
N VAL A 102 19.09 5.38 -2.79
CA VAL A 102 18.25 5.12 -1.61
C VAL A 102 18.52 6.12 -0.47
N PRO A 103 19.77 6.44 -0.11
CA PRO A 103 20.02 7.41 0.96
C PRO A 103 19.43 8.79 0.65
N ALA A 104 19.56 9.25 -0.60
CA ALA A 104 19.01 10.54 -1.03
C ALA A 104 17.47 10.52 -1.06
N ALA A 105 16.87 9.45 -1.59
CA ALA A 105 15.42 9.29 -1.62
C ALA A 105 14.83 9.24 -0.19
N LEU A 106 15.48 8.53 0.72
CA LEU A 106 15.08 8.44 2.11
C LEU A 106 15.24 9.79 2.83
N ALA A 107 16.36 10.48 2.63
CA ALA A 107 16.57 11.81 3.19
C ALA A 107 15.50 12.81 2.71
N THR A 108 15.15 12.80 1.43
CA THR A 108 14.07 13.63 0.89
C THR A 108 12.72 13.28 1.51
N ALA A 109 12.39 11.99 1.64
CA ALA A 109 11.13 11.56 2.23
C ALA A 109 11.00 11.95 3.72
N LEU A 110 12.11 11.96 4.46
CA LEU A 110 12.16 12.31 5.89
C LEU A 110 12.26 13.82 6.14
N ALA A 111 12.61 14.63 5.13
CA ALA A 111 12.71 16.08 5.24
C ALA A 111 11.37 16.80 5.08
N THR A 112 10.28 16.06 4.79
CA THR A 112 8.94 16.59 4.57
C THR A 112 8.03 16.48 5.80
N ASP A 113 8.59 16.16 6.98
CA ASP A 113 7.91 16.23 8.28
C ASP A 113 8.03 17.64 8.93
#